data_AF-A0A2G8K4Q4-F1
#
_entry.id   AF-A0A2G8K4Q4-F1
#
_cell.length_a   1.000
_cell.length_b   1.000
_cell.length_c   1.000
_cell.angle_alpha   90.00
_cell.angle_beta   90.00
_cell.angle_gamma   90.00
#
_symmetry.space_group_name_H-M   'P 1'
#
loop_
_entity.id
_entity.type
_entity.pdbx_description
1 polymer ?
#
loop_
_entity_poly.entity_id
_entity_poly.type
_entity_poly.pdbx_seq_one_letter_code
_entity_poly.pdbx_strand_id
1 'polypeptide(L)'
;MYNSVTAVGDTTDQNSYWQVKGKTDTQCQRGTPVECGSTIRLLHVATRRNLHSHDFQSPLSHNQEVSCFGEDGEGDAGDNWVVVCSTQQWRRNDAIRLKHVVSEKFLAVPGDVYGRPIHGQKEVCAQATDSRNNKWKSMEGIYIKPNEEHN
;
A
#
# COMPACT_ATOMS: atom_id res chain seq x y z
N MET A 1 2.47 17.42 -7.40
CA MET A 1 3.83 16.86 -7.36
C MET A 1 3.73 15.45 -6.80
N TYR A 2 4.16 14.45 -7.56
CA TYR A 2 4.18 13.05 -7.15
C TYR A 2 5.52 12.75 -6.48
N ASN A 3 5.50 12.02 -5.38
CA ASN A 3 6.72 11.56 -4.70
C ASN A 3 6.91 10.08 -4.96
N SER A 4 8.15 9.63 -5.15
CA SER A 4 8.47 8.21 -5.35
C SER A 4 8.09 7.37 -4.14
N VAL A 5 7.62 6.14 -4.39
CA VAL A 5 7.49 5.10 -3.37
C VAL A 5 8.54 4.02 -3.65
N THR A 6 9.26 3.61 -2.62
CA THR A 6 10.34 2.63 -2.72
C THR A 6 10.24 1.61 -1.59
N ALA A 7 10.92 0.48 -1.74
CA ALA A 7 11.09 -0.50 -0.67
C ALA A 7 12.52 -0.45 -0.12
N VAL A 8 12.63 -0.33 1.20
CA VAL A 8 13.90 -0.27 1.93
C VAL A 8 14.09 -1.53 2.77
N GLY A 9 15.36 -1.91 2.99
CA GLY A 9 15.71 -3.05 3.86
C GLY A 9 15.96 -2.66 5.32
N ASP A 10 16.04 -1.36 5.62
CA ASP A 10 16.25 -0.86 6.97
C ASP A 10 14.95 -0.97 7.78
N THR A 11 14.97 -1.78 8.83
CA THR A 11 13.80 -2.01 9.69
C THR A 11 13.56 -0.87 10.68
N THR A 12 14.47 0.10 10.78
CA THR A 12 14.39 1.22 11.74
C THR A 12 13.94 2.54 11.11
N ASP A 13 13.65 2.54 9.81
CA ASP A 13 13.23 3.75 9.09
C ASP A 13 11.80 4.16 9.45
N GLN A 14 11.66 5.33 10.07
CA GLN A 14 10.38 5.92 10.43
C GLN A 14 9.49 6.24 9.21
N ASN A 15 10.08 6.34 8.01
CA ASN A 15 9.34 6.50 6.75
C ASN A 15 8.75 5.17 6.22
N SER A 16 8.87 4.08 6.98
CA SER A 16 8.23 2.80 6.64
C SER A 16 6.81 2.66 7.21
N TYR A 17 6.32 3.64 7.96
CA TYR A 17 4.98 3.57 8.57
C TYR A 17 3.88 4.07 7.64
N TRP A 18 2.87 3.21 7.47
CA TRP A 18 1.66 3.48 6.70
C TRP A 18 0.43 3.27 7.59
N GLN A 19 -0.50 4.22 7.55
CA GLN A 19 -1.79 4.13 8.22
C GLN A 19 -2.84 3.57 7.26
N VAL A 20 -3.51 2.50 7.67
CA VAL A 20 -4.68 1.97 6.95
C VAL A 20 -5.88 2.90 7.18
N LYS A 21 -6.50 3.34 6.09
CA LYS A 21 -7.76 4.11 6.07
C LYS A 21 -8.79 3.37 5.22
N GLY A 22 -10.07 3.68 5.44
CA GLY A 22 -11.14 3.25 4.54
C GLY A 22 -11.02 3.88 3.16
N LYS A 23 -11.81 3.36 2.21
CA LYS A 23 -12.01 3.91 0.87
C LYS A 23 -12.27 5.43 0.92
N THR A 24 -11.91 6.14 -0.15
CA THR A 24 -12.28 7.56 -0.34
C THR A 24 -13.77 7.78 -0.02
N ASP A 25 -14.07 8.88 0.66
CA ASP A 25 -15.43 9.28 1.10
C ASP A 25 -16.17 8.29 2.02
N THR A 26 -15.47 7.28 2.56
CA THR A 26 -16.05 6.32 3.51
C THR A 26 -15.44 6.52 4.90
N GLN A 27 -16.29 6.74 5.91
CA GLN A 27 -15.84 6.65 7.30
C GLN A 27 -15.66 5.18 7.69
N CYS A 28 -14.45 4.81 8.08
CA CYS A 28 -14.18 3.56 8.78
C CYS A 28 -14.01 3.84 10.26
N GLN A 29 -14.62 3.03 11.12
CA GLN A 29 -14.39 3.13 12.55
C GLN A 29 -13.02 2.54 12.90
N ARG A 30 -12.24 3.26 13.72
CA ARG A 30 -10.98 2.75 14.24
C ARG A 30 -11.25 1.50 15.07
N GLY A 31 -10.50 0.43 14.81
CA GLY A 31 -10.69 -0.87 15.47
C GLY A 31 -11.53 -1.86 14.65
N THR A 32 -12.25 -1.43 13.61
CA THR A 32 -12.93 -2.37 12.72
C THR A 32 -11.89 -3.26 12.00
N PRO A 33 -12.04 -4.60 12.05
CA PRO A 33 -11.17 -5.50 11.29
C PRO A 33 -11.21 -5.20 9.78
N VAL A 34 -10.09 -5.38 9.10
CA VAL A 34 -10.02 -5.24 7.64
C VAL A 34 -10.43 -6.56 7.01
N GLU A 35 -11.65 -6.61 6.47
CA GLU A 35 -12.17 -7.78 5.77
C GLU A 35 -11.42 -8.03 4.46
N CYS A 36 -11.30 -9.30 4.10
CA CYS A 36 -10.75 -9.68 2.82
C CYS A 36 -11.67 -9.23 1.67
N GLY A 37 -11.08 -8.68 0.60
CA GLY A 37 -11.82 -8.07 -0.49
C GLY A 37 -12.31 -6.64 -0.19
N SER A 38 -12.09 -6.12 1.03
CA SER A 38 -12.40 -4.71 1.31
C SER A 38 -11.46 -3.76 0.57
N THR A 39 -11.96 -2.58 0.26
CA THR A 39 -11.19 -1.49 -0.33
C THR A 39 -10.65 -0.58 0.77
N ILE A 40 -9.34 -0.36 0.76
CA ILE A 40 -8.62 0.47 1.71
C ILE A 40 -7.80 1.55 0.98
N ARG A 41 -7.26 2.48 1.77
CA ARG A 41 -6.19 3.39 1.38
C ARG A 41 -5.02 3.25 2.36
N LEU A 42 -3.81 3.48 1.87
CA LEU A 42 -2.61 3.49 2.69
C LEU A 42 -2.06 4.91 2.71
N LEU A 43 -2.07 5.54 3.88
CA LEU A 43 -1.54 6.89 4.09
C LEU A 43 -0.13 6.80 4.67
N HIS A 44 0.85 7.35 3.97
CA HIS A 44 2.22 7.46 4.50
C HIS A 44 2.22 8.41 5.70
N VAL A 45 2.67 7.93 6.86
CA VAL A 45 2.51 8.67 8.12
C VAL A 45 3.30 9.97 8.13
N ALA A 46 4.55 9.96 7.64
CA ALA A 46 5.43 11.12 7.72
C ALA A 46 5.04 12.24 6.75
N THR A 47 4.60 11.90 5.54
CA THR A 47 4.25 12.91 4.51
C THR A 47 2.76 13.19 4.40
N ARG A 48 1.92 12.38 5.05
CA ARG A 48 0.46 12.46 4.97
C ARG A 48 -0.09 12.32 3.55
N ARG A 49 0.59 11.56 2.69
CA ARG A 49 0.21 11.30 1.29
C ARG A 49 -0.27 9.87 1.11
N ASN A 50 -1.18 9.66 0.18
CA ASN A 50 -1.74 8.34 -0.11
C ASN A 50 -0.84 7.55 -1.06
N LEU A 51 -0.79 6.24 -0.87
CA LEU A 51 -0.26 5.30 -1.86
C LEU A 51 -1.17 5.32 -3.09
N HIS A 52 -0.61 5.68 -4.23
CA HIS A 52 -1.35 6.01 -5.43
C HIS A 52 -0.78 5.31 -6.66
N SER A 53 -1.63 5.02 -7.62
CA SER A 53 -1.23 4.49 -8.93
C SER A 53 -2.10 5.09 -10.04
N HIS A 54 -1.51 5.26 -11.22
CA HIS A 54 -2.18 5.86 -12.38
C HIS A 54 -1.57 5.35 -13.68
N ASP A 55 -2.06 5.79 -14.84
CA ASP A 55 -1.58 5.30 -16.14
C ASP A 55 -0.27 5.99 -16.59
N PHE A 56 0.79 5.78 -15.82
CA PHE A 56 2.16 6.19 -16.14
C PHE A 56 3.12 5.01 -15.97
N GLN A 57 4.22 5.04 -16.71
CA GLN A 57 5.26 4.02 -16.63
C GLN A 57 6.16 4.24 -15.41
N SER A 58 6.53 3.16 -14.74
CA SER A 58 7.45 3.19 -13.61
C SER A 58 8.89 3.46 -14.10
N PRO A 59 9.74 4.10 -13.27
CA PRO A 59 11.01 4.66 -13.74
C PRO A 59 12.06 3.63 -14.18
N LEU A 60 12.07 2.41 -13.61
CA LEU A 60 13.11 1.42 -13.89
C LEU A 60 12.60 0.25 -14.72
N SER A 61 11.52 -0.39 -14.28
CA SER A 61 11.01 -1.61 -14.93
C SER A 61 9.96 -1.37 -16.02
N HIS A 62 9.57 -0.12 -16.27
CA HIS A 62 8.51 0.26 -17.21
C HIS A 62 7.16 -0.44 -16.95
N ASN A 63 6.92 -0.85 -15.70
CA ASN A 63 5.61 -1.30 -15.23
C ASN A 63 4.72 -0.08 -14.98
N GLN A 64 3.63 -0.22 -14.20
CA GLN A 64 2.83 0.95 -13.83
C GLN A 64 3.44 1.66 -12.61
N GLU A 65 3.55 2.98 -12.66
CA GLU A 65 4.09 3.81 -11.59
C GLU A 65 3.23 3.74 -10.34
N VAL A 66 3.90 3.60 -9.19
CA VAL A 66 3.32 3.77 -7.86
C VAL A 66 3.99 4.96 -7.19
N SER A 67 3.19 5.86 -6.63
CA SER A 67 3.66 7.13 -6.06
C SER A 67 2.92 7.48 -4.76
N CYS A 68 3.39 8.53 -4.10
CA CYS A 68 2.73 9.20 -3.00
C CYS A 68 2.00 10.44 -3.55
N PHE A 69 0.67 10.43 -3.50
CA PHE A 69 -0.20 11.48 -4.04
C PHE A 69 -1.06 12.15 -2.95
N GLY A 70 -1.58 13.34 -3.29
CA GLY A 70 -2.47 14.08 -2.40
C GLY A 70 -1.74 14.79 -1.25
N GLU A 71 -2.54 15.25 -0.29
CA GLU A 71 -2.11 15.97 0.91
C GLU A 71 -3.11 15.71 2.04
N ASP A 72 -2.62 15.52 3.26
CA ASP A 72 -3.43 15.19 4.45
C ASP A 72 -4.40 14.00 4.31
N GLY A 73 -4.10 13.11 3.37
CA GLY A 73 -4.92 11.96 3.02
C GLY A 73 -6.15 12.28 2.18
N GLU A 74 -6.25 13.50 1.66
CA GLU A 74 -7.12 13.85 0.53
C GLU A 74 -6.51 13.32 -0.76
N GLY A 75 -7.37 12.89 -1.68
CA GLY A 75 -6.96 12.33 -2.96
C GLY A 75 -8.16 11.78 -3.73
N ASP A 76 -7.96 10.78 -4.58
CA ASP A 76 -8.95 10.38 -5.58
C ASP A 76 -9.13 8.85 -5.69
N ALA A 77 -9.69 8.39 -6.82
CA ALA A 77 -9.94 6.98 -7.06
C ALA A 77 -8.66 6.14 -7.16
N GLY A 78 -7.52 6.75 -7.56
CA GLY A 78 -6.22 6.11 -7.72
C GLY A 78 -5.51 5.77 -6.40
N ASP A 79 -6.10 6.17 -5.27
CA ASP A 79 -5.59 5.83 -3.93
C ASP A 79 -6.17 4.52 -3.37
N ASN A 80 -7.14 3.92 -4.07
CA ASN A 80 -7.93 2.81 -3.57
C ASN A 80 -7.33 1.45 -3.96
N TRP A 81 -7.16 0.59 -2.95
CA TRP A 81 -6.57 -0.74 -3.09
C TRP A 81 -7.47 -1.79 -2.46
N VAL A 82 -7.75 -2.88 -3.18
CA VAL A 82 -8.44 -4.05 -2.66
C VAL A 82 -7.44 -4.96 -1.93
N VAL A 83 -7.77 -5.34 -0.71
CA VAL A 83 -7.01 -6.34 0.04
C VAL A 83 -7.38 -7.73 -0.47
N VAL A 84 -6.41 -8.44 -1.03
CA VAL A 84 -6.60 -9.82 -1.53
C VAL A 84 -5.84 -10.79 -0.62
N CYS A 85 -6.58 -11.72 -0.03
CA CYS A 85 -6.11 -12.63 1.02
C CYS A 85 -6.84 -13.97 0.93
N SER A 86 -6.33 -14.97 1.65
CA SER A 86 -6.93 -16.31 1.75
C SER A 86 -7.80 -16.51 2.98
N THR A 87 -7.71 -15.59 3.95
CA THR A 87 -8.47 -15.60 5.21
C THR A 87 -9.64 -14.63 5.11
N GLN A 88 -10.62 -14.74 6.02
CA GLN A 88 -11.77 -13.83 6.05
C GLN A 88 -11.36 -12.38 6.33
N GLN A 89 -10.35 -12.19 7.18
CA GLN A 89 -9.84 -10.89 7.61
C GLN A 89 -8.33 -10.84 7.44
N TRP A 90 -7.79 -9.68 7.09
CA TRP A 90 -6.36 -9.44 7.08
C TRP A 90 -5.78 -9.45 8.49
N ARG A 91 -5.08 -10.52 8.84
CA ARG A 91 -4.39 -10.64 10.13
C ARG A 91 -2.90 -10.33 9.99
N ARG A 92 -2.28 -9.99 11.12
CA ARG A 92 -0.83 -9.80 11.20
C ARG A 92 -0.10 -11.07 10.71
N ASN A 93 0.97 -10.89 9.94
CA ASN A 93 1.80 -11.95 9.33
C ASN A 93 1.15 -12.77 8.20
N ASP A 94 -0.16 -12.63 7.95
CA ASP A 94 -0.79 -13.25 6.80
C ASP A 94 -0.27 -12.60 5.51
N ALA A 95 -0.01 -13.43 4.51
CA ALA A 95 0.35 -12.94 3.20
C ALA A 95 -0.89 -12.39 2.50
N ILE A 96 -0.82 -11.12 2.09
CA ILE A 96 -1.85 -10.46 1.31
C ILE A 96 -1.28 -9.95 -0.01
N ARG A 97 -2.16 -9.50 -0.89
CA ARG A 97 -1.82 -8.63 -2.02
C ARG A 97 -2.69 -7.39 -1.96
N LEU A 98 -2.22 -6.33 -2.59
CA LEU A 98 -2.97 -5.08 -2.74
C LEU A 98 -3.19 -4.87 -4.23
N LYS A 99 -4.46 -4.89 -4.65
CA LYS A 99 -4.85 -4.72 -6.04
C LYS A 99 -5.42 -3.32 -6.24
N HIS A 100 -4.80 -2.53 -7.10
CA HIS A 100 -5.26 -1.19 -7.42
C HIS A 100 -6.64 -1.25 -8.08
N VAL A 101 -7.61 -0.50 -7.54
CA VAL A 101 -9.02 -0.59 -7.97
C VAL A 101 -9.23 -0.13 -9.41
N VAL A 102 -8.51 0.92 -9.85
CA VAL A 102 -8.75 1.50 -11.18
C VAL A 102 -8.07 0.70 -12.29
N SER A 103 -6.83 0.24 -12.06
CA SER A 103 -6.03 -0.43 -13.10
C SER A 103 -6.02 -1.96 -12.99
N GLU A 104 -6.59 -2.52 -11.92
CA GLU A 104 -6.62 -3.94 -11.62
C GLU A 104 -5.22 -4.58 -11.46
N LYS A 105 -4.17 -3.78 -11.28
CA LYS A 105 -2.78 -4.22 -11.11
C LYS A 105 -2.41 -4.37 -9.63
N PHE A 106 -1.50 -5.27 -9.32
CA PHE A 106 -1.02 -5.55 -7.96
C PHE A 106 0.21 -4.72 -7.61
N LEU A 107 0.23 -4.16 -6.40
CA LEU A 107 1.42 -3.55 -5.81
C LEU A 107 2.55 -4.58 -5.71
N ALA A 108 3.73 -4.27 -6.24
CA ALA A 108 4.83 -5.21 -6.39
C ALA A 108 6.21 -4.56 -6.23
N VAL A 109 7.19 -5.39 -5.90
CA VAL A 109 8.62 -5.05 -5.92
C VAL A 109 9.30 -5.95 -6.97
N PRO A 110 9.52 -5.46 -8.21
CA PRO A 110 9.99 -6.30 -9.32
C PRO A 110 11.41 -6.82 -9.13
N GLY A 111 12.24 -6.06 -8.41
CA GLY A 111 13.64 -6.41 -8.10
C GLY A 111 14.63 -5.31 -8.46
N ASP A 112 14.24 -4.39 -9.34
CA ASP A 112 15.03 -3.23 -9.76
C ASP A 112 15.39 -2.33 -8.57
N VAL A 113 16.61 -1.79 -8.60
CA VAL A 113 17.22 -1.03 -7.50
C VAL A 113 17.70 0.31 -8.01
N TYR A 114 17.38 1.38 -7.29
CA TYR A 114 17.86 2.71 -7.60
C TYR A 114 19.34 2.90 -7.26
N GLY A 115 20.02 3.69 -8.09
CA GLY A 115 21.33 4.26 -7.81
C GLY A 115 21.23 5.53 -6.96
N ARG A 116 22.16 6.47 -7.15
CA ARG A 116 22.12 7.78 -6.47
C ARG A 116 20.86 8.58 -6.87
N PRO A 117 20.27 9.41 -5.98
CA PRO A 117 20.69 9.66 -4.59
C PRO A 117 20.18 8.62 -3.57
N ILE A 118 19.24 7.75 -3.95
CA ILE A 118 18.55 6.78 -3.08
C ILE A 118 19.12 5.36 -3.26
N HIS A 119 20.44 5.25 -3.21
CA HIS A 119 21.16 4.02 -3.56
C HIS A 119 20.69 2.83 -2.72
N GLY A 120 20.35 1.72 -3.38
CA GLY A 120 19.96 0.48 -2.73
C GLY A 120 18.46 0.35 -2.43
N GLN A 121 17.67 1.42 -2.59
CA GLN A 121 16.22 1.33 -2.48
C GLN A 121 15.65 0.60 -3.71
N LYS A 122 14.66 -0.28 -3.50
CA LYS A 122 14.02 -1.03 -4.58
C LYS A 122 12.84 -0.26 -5.16
N GLU A 123 12.63 -0.40 -6.47
CA GLU A 123 11.42 0.10 -7.12
C GLU A 123 10.18 -0.58 -6.55
N VAL A 124 9.13 0.22 -6.34
CA VAL A 124 7.76 -0.25 -6.12
C VAL A 124 6.94 0.15 -7.34
N CYS A 125 6.21 -0.79 -7.91
CA CYS A 125 5.37 -0.57 -9.09
C CYS A 125 4.06 -1.37 -8.99
N ALA A 126 3.17 -1.20 -9.97
CA ALA A 126 1.97 -2.02 -10.11
C ALA A 126 2.07 -2.95 -11.34
N GLN A 127 1.82 -4.25 -11.13
CA GLN A 127 1.96 -5.31 -12.15
C GLN A 127 0.65 -6.07 -12.35
N ALA A 128 0.32 -6.44 -13.59
CA ALA A 128 -0.94 -7.14 -13.90
C ALA A 128 -0.97 -8.60 -13.43
N THR A 129 0.20 -9.25 -13.31
CA THR A 129 0.31 -10.68 -13.02
C THR A 129 0.43 -10.95 -11.53
N ASP A 130 -0.22 -12.01 -11.07
CA ASP A 130 0.07 -12.58 -9.75
C ASP A 130 1.49 -13.18 -9.76
N SER A 131 2.30 -12.86 -8.74
CA SER A 131 3.64 -13.40 -8.59
C SER A 131 4.06 -13.47 -7.12
N ARG A 132 5.31 -13.89 -6.85
CA ARG A 132 5.88 -13.79 -5.50
C ARG A 132 6.23 -12.33 -5.13
N ASN A 133 6.41 -11.47 -6.12
CA ASN A 133 6.87 -10.08 -5.96
C ASN A 133 5.76 -9.14 -5.47
N ASN A 134 4.50 -9.58 -5.49
CA ASN A 134 3.34 -8.81 -5.03
C ASN A 134 2.68 -9.39 -3.77
N LYS A 135 3.39 -10.27 -3.05
CA LYS A 135 2.96 -10.75 -1.73
C LYS A 135 3.54 -9.86 -0.64
N TRP A 136 2.66 -9.29 0.16
CA TRP A 136 2.99 -8.39 1.27
C TRP A 136 2.58 -9.02 2.60
N LYS A 137 3.29 -8.64 3.66
CA LYS A 137 2.94 -8.98 5.04
C LYS A 137 3.03 -7.71 5.87
N SER A 138 2.06 -7.51 6.76
CA SER A 138 2.18 -6.52 7.82
C SER A 138 3.19 -7.01 8.85
N MET A 139 4.12 -6.13 9.25
CA MET A 139 5.23 -6.45 10.14
C MET A 139 5.16 -5.63 11.43
N GLU A 140 6.06 -4.66 11.59
CA GLU A 140 6.05 -3.73 12.72
C GLU A 140 4.96 -2.68 12.54
N GLY A 141 4.30 -2.31 13.65
CA GLY A 141 3.21 -1.35 13.61
C GLY A 141 2.35 -1.39 14.86
N ILE A 142 1.40 -0.46 14.93
CA ILE A 142 0.42 -0.35 16.01
C ILE A 142 -0.88 -0.99 15.54
N TYR A 143 -1.27 -2.09 16.19
CA TYR A 143 -2.50 -2.81 15.89
C TYR A 143 -3.56 -2.43 16.92
N ILE A 144 -4.65 -1.84 16.45
CA ILE A 144 -5.75 -1.45 17.34
C ILE A 144 -6.56 -2.70 17.67
N LYS A 145 -6.85 -2.90 18.96
CA LYS A 145 -7.74 -3.98 19.38
C LYS A 145 -9.11 -3.76 18.72
N PRO A 146 -9.77 -4.82 18.23
CA PRO A 146 -11.14 -4.71 17.77
C PRO A 146 -12.03 -4.12 18.87
N ASN A 147 -12.97 -3.26 18.49
CA ASN A 147 -13.98 -2.79 19.41
C ASN A 147 -14.82 -4.01 19.82
N GLU A 148 -15.00 -4.22 21.13
CA GLU A 148 -15.84 -5.29 21.67
C GLU A 148 -17.32 -4.91 21.53
N GLU A 149 -17.85 -4.82 20.30
CA GLU A 149 -19.29 -4.63 20.11
C GLU A 149 -19.87 -5.51 18.99
N HIS A 150 -20.85 -6.33 19.42
CA HIS A 150 -21.81 -7.17 18.71
C HIS A 150 -21.45 -8.66 18.48
N ASN A 151 -21.57 -9.43 19.58
CA ASN A 151 -22.26 -10.73 19.51
C ASN A 151 -23.72 -10.52 19.12
#